data_AF-A0AAF0S3N2-F1
#
_entry.id   AF-A0AAF0S3N2-F1
#
_cell.length_a   1.000
_cell.length_b   1.000
_cell.length_c   1.000
_cell.angle_alpha   90.00
_cell.angle_beta   90.00
_cell.angle_gamma   90.00
#
_symmetry.space_group_name_H-M   'P 1'
#
loop_
_entity.id
_entity.type
_entity.pdbx_description
1 polymer ?
#
loop_
_entity_poly.entity_id
_entity_poly.type
_entity_poly.pdbx_seq_one_letter_code
_entity_poly.pdbx_strand_id
1 'polypeptide(L)' 'MATEHAGAPRWRSVAPDDVPMHAVVRYEDRGRLVSGTAVDVLDAHGRPSLVVRAEDGQHHVAPRAIPLEMQVG' A
#
# COMPACT_ATOMS: atom_id res chain seq x y z
N MET A 1 21.06 26.96 2.64
CA MET A 1 19.59 26.88 2.59
C MET A 1 19.19 26.32 1.22
N ALA A 2 19.32 25.01 1.04
CA ALA A 2 18.80 24.33 -0.15
C ALA A 2 17.62 23.50 0.32
N THR A 3 16.40 24.00 0.11
CA THR A 3 15.22 23.16 0.24
C THR A 3 15.23 22.24 -0.97
N GLU A 4 15.82 21.07 -0.80
CA GLU A 4 15.68 19.96 -1.72
C GLU A 4 14.17 19.80 -1.96
N HIS A 5 13.71 20.12 -3.16
CA HIS A 5 12.38 19.73 -3.61
C HIS A 5 12.41 18.21 -3.65
N ALA A 6 12.12 17.57 -2.52
CA ALA A 6 11.72 16.18 -2.48
C ALA A 6 10.53 16.11 -3.43
N GLY A 7 10.77 15.65 -4.66
CA GLY A 7 9.75 15.53 -5.68
C GLY A 7 8.59 14.74 -5.08
N ALA A 8 7.36 15.17 -5.33
CA ALA A 8 6.19 14.49 -4.80
C ALA A 8 6.34 12.97 -5.04
N PRO A 9 6.05 12.13 -4.03
CA PRO A 9 6.25 10.71 -4.14
C PRO A 9 5.55 10.18 -5.39
N ARG A 10 6.27 9.45 -6.24
CA ARG A 10 5.67 8.84 -7.42
C ARG A 10 4.94 7.58 -7.00
N TRP A 11 3.83 7.30 -7.67
CA TRP A 11 2.98 6.16 -7.36
C TRP A 11 2.82 5.32 -8.60
N ARG A 12 2.94 4.00 -8.45
CA ARG A 12 2.81 3.03 -9.53
C ARG A 12 1.74 2.02 -9.17
N SER A 13 0.79 1.80 -10.07
CA SER A 13 -0.19 0.72 -9.94
C SER A 13 0.52 -0.64 -9.93
N VAL A 14 0.15 -1.49 -8.99
CA VAL A 14 0.80 -2.79 -8.76
C VAL A 14 -0.25 -3.81 -8.30
N ALA A 15 -0.06 -5.09 -8.65
CA ALA A 15 -0.89 -6.14 -8.09
C ALA A 15 -0.45 -6.43 -6.65
N PRO A 16 -1.35 -6.84 -5.74
CA PRO A 16 -0.97 -7.17 -4.37
C PRO A 16 0.17 -8.19 -4.24
N ASP A 17 0.29 -9.12 -5.21
CA ASP A 17 1.33 -10.17 -5.27
C ASP A 17 2.72 -9.61 -5.62
N ASP A 18 2.76 -8.49 -6.35
CA ASP A 18 3.98 -7.82 -6.79
C ASP A 18 4.48 -6.78 -5.77
N VAL A 19 3.82 -6.65 -4.61
CA VAL A 19 4.19 -5.68 -3.57
C VAL A 19 5.29 -6.28 -2.69
N PRO A 20 6.50 -5.71 -2.67
CA PRO A 20 7.52 -6.14 -1.75
C PRO A 20 7.12 -5.83 -0.31
N MET A 21 7.53 -6.69 0.63
CA MET A 21 7.40 -6.40 2.05
C MET A 21 8.09 -5.06 2.38
N HIS A 22 7.46 -4.32 3.28
CA HIS A 22 7.85 -2.97 3.71
C HIS A 22 7.73 -1.86 2.66
N ALA A 23 7.13 -2.14 1.49
CA ALA A 23 6.78 -1.09 0.54
C ALA A 23 5.66 -0.19 1.09
N VAL A 24 5.76 1.11 0.83
CA VAL A 24 4.66 2.03 1.09
C VAL A 24 3.64 1.89 -0.03
N VAL A 25 2.39 1.62 0.34
CA VAL A 25 1.27 1.45 -0.58
C VAL A 25 0.12 2.35 -0.20
N ARG A 26 -0.74 2.63 -1.17
CA ARG A 26 -2.02 3.30 -0.97
C ARG A 26 -3.11 2.69 -1.83
N TYR A 27 -4.34 2.76 -1.36
CA TYR A 27 -5.52 2.24 -2.06
C TYR A 27 -6.80 2.86 -1.53
N GLU A 28 -7.88 2.74 -2.30
CA GLU A 28 -9.21 3.18 -1.86
C GLU A 28 -10.01 1.99 -1.28
N ASP A 29 -10.41 2.08 -0.01
CA ASP A 29 -11.40 1.19 0.59
C ASP A 29 -12.69 1.97 0.88
N ARG A 30 -13.78 1.62 0.20
CA ARG A 30 -15.12 2.19 0.42
C ARG A 30 -15.14 3.73 0.44
N GLY A 31 -14.40 4.38 -0.46
CA GLY A 31 -14.31 5.84 -0.56
C GLY A 31 -13.35 6.49 0.44
N ARG A 32 -12.59 5.70 1.21
CA ARG A 32 -11.50 6.18 2.07
C ARG A 32 -10.16 5.81 1.44
N LEU A 33 -9.29 6.81 1.27
CA LEU A 33 -7.89 6.55 0.94
C LEU A 33 -7.17 5.99 2.17
N VAL A 34 -6.62 4.80 2.02
CA VAL A 34 -5.78 4.14 3.02
C VAL A 34 -4.35 4.13 2.48
N SER A 35 -3.40 4.59 3.28
CA SER A 35 -1.97 4.54 2.98
C SER A 35 -1.21 3.94 4.15
N GLY A 36 -0.18 3.16 3.86
CA GLY A 36 0.64 2.53 4.88
C GLY A 36 1.68 1.59 4.31
N THR A 37 2.30 0.82 5.19
CA THR A 37 3.38 -0.09 4.85
C THR A 37 2.85 -1.50 4.68
N ALA A 38 3.16 -2.14 3.55
CA ALA A 38 2.92 -3.57 3.35
C ALA A 38 3.74 -4.37 4.37
N VAL A 39 3.07 -5.19 5.19
CA VAL A 39 3.75 -5.96 6.25
C VAL A 39 3.57 -7.46 6.09
N ASP A 40 2.51 -7.90 5.41
CA ASP A 40 2.25 -9.33 5.21
C ASP A 40 1.28 -9.56 4.04
N VAL A 41 1.18 -10.81 3.58
CA VAL A 41 0.15 -11.26 2.65
C VAL A 41 -0.60 -12.41 3.31
N LEU A 42 -1.86 -12.18 3.65
CA LEU A 42 -2.72 -13.21 4.21
C LEU A 42 -3.39 -13.98 3.09
N ASP A 43 -3.19 -15.30 3.07
CA ASP A 43 -3.93 -16.18 2.18
C ASP A 43 -5.27 -16.59 2.83
N ALA A 44 -6.33 -15.89 2.48
CA ALA A 44 -7.68 -16.18 2.97
C ALA A 44 -8.44 -16.99 1.92
N HIS A 45 -8.68 -18.27 2.20
CA HIS A 45 -9.42 -19.17 1.30
C HIS A 45 -8.78 -19.35 -0.09
N GLY A 46 -7.44 -19.43 -0.18
CA GLY A 46 -6.73 -19.58 -1.45
C GLY A 46 -6.62 -18.26 -2.22
N ARG A 47 -6.66 -17.12 -1.51
CA ARG A 47 -6.67 -15.79 -2.11
C ARG A 47 -5.77 -14.84 -1.31
N PRO A 48 -4.67 -14.35 -1.90
CA PRO A 48 -3.78 -13.43 -1.23
C PRO A 48 -4.48 -12.08 -1.00
N SER A 49 -4.38 -11.56 0.21
CA SER A 49 -4.84 -10.24 0.64
C SER A 49 -3.71 -9.52 1.34
N LEU A 50 -3.40 -8.29 0.93
CA LEU A 50 -2.25 -7.54 1.45
C LEU A 50 -2.59 -6.93 2.82
N VAL A 51 -1.75 -7.16 3.82
CA VAL A 51 -1.83 -6.50 5.12
C VAL A 51 -0.99 -5.23 5.09
N VAL A 52 -1.63 -4.11 5.39
CA VAL A 52 -1.05 -2.77 5.37
C VAL A 52 -1.14 -2.19 6.76
N ARG A 53 0.01 -1.79 7.32
CA ARG A 53 0.07 -1.06 8.58
C ARG A 53 -0.01 0.44 8.29
N ALA A 54 -1.11 1.07 8.69
CA ALA A 54 -1.30 2.51 8.55
C ALA A 54 -0.44 3.29 9.55
N GLU A 55 -0.28 4.59 9.32
CA GLU A 55 0.50 5.49 10.19
C GLU A 55 -0.07 5.58 11.62
N ASP A 56 -1.37 5.39 11.78
CA ASP A 56 -2.04 5.33 13.08
C ASP A 56 -1.75 4.02 13.86
N GLY A 57 -0.98 3.10 13.26
CA GLY A 57 -0.62 1.81 13.81
C GLY A 57 -1.67 0.71 13.61
N GLN A 58 -2.82 1.03 13.00
CA GLN A 58 -3.85 0.03 12.68
C GLN A 58 -3.42 -0.83 11.50
N HIS A 59 -3.82 -2.10 11.55
CA HIS A 59 -3.61 -3.04 10.46
C HIS A 59 -4.88 -3.08 9.61
N HIS A 60 -4.71 -2.84 8.32
CA HIS A 60 -5.76 -2.92 7.31
C HIS A 60 -5.47 -4.08 6.37
N VAL A 61 -6.52 -4.75 5.92
CA VAL A 61 -6.40 -5.79 4.89
C VAL A 61 -6.93 -5.19 3.60
N ALA A 62 -6.05 -4.98 2.62
CA ALA A 62 -6.43 -4.48 1.31
C ALA A 62 -7.16 -5.60 0.53
N PRO A 63 -8.39 -5.36 0.05
CA PRO A 63 -9.06 -6.28 -0.85
C PRO A 63 -8.26 -6.55 -2.13
N ARG A 64 -8.32 -7.77 -2.67
CA ARG A 64 -7.63 -8.08 -3.95
C ARG A 64 -8.12 -7.25 -5.14
N ALA A 65 -9.41 -6.95 -5.18
CA ALA A 65 -10.07 -6.40 -6.38
C ALA A 65 -9.96 -4.87 -6.51
N ILE A 66 -9.29 -4.20 -5.57
CA ILE A 66 -9.14 -2.75 -5.62
C ILE A 66 -7.80 -2.35 -6.27
N PRO A 67 -7.77 -1.23 -6.99
CA PRO A 67 -6.52 -0.66 -7.46
C PRO A 67 -5.60 -0.35 -6.28
N LEU A 68 -4.41 -0.95 -6.28
CA LEU A 68 -3.35 -0.69 -5.33
C LEU A 68 -2.25 0.10 -6.03
N GLU A 69 -1.73 1.12 -5.37
CA GLU A 69 -0.57 1.87 -5.81
C GLU A 69 0.56 1.71 -4.80
N MET A 70 1.77 1.52 -5.30
CA MET A 70 2.99 1.50 -4.50
C MET A 70 3.79 2.78 -4.75
N GLN A 71 4.34 3.34 -3.68
CA GLN A 71 5.27 4.46 -3.78
C GLN A 71 6.55 3.98 -4.46
N VAL A 72 6.93 4.65 -5.54
CA VAL A 72 8.20 4.47 -6.25
C VAL A 72 9.00 5.76 -6.10
N GLY A 73 10.24 5.65 -5.64
CA GLY A 73 11.11 6.78 -5.33
C GLY A 73 12.53 6.43 -5.68
#